data_AF-A0A3A8G711-F1
#
_entry.id   AF-A0A3A8G711-F1
#
_cell.length_a   1.000
_cell.length_b   1.000
_cell.length_c   1.000
_cell.angle_alpha   90.00
_cell.angle_beta   90.00
_cell.angle_gamma   90.00
#
_symmetry.space_group_name_H-M   'P 1'
#
loop_
_entity.id
_entity.type
_entity.pdbx_description
1 polymer ?
#
loop_
_entity_poly.entity_id
_entity_poly.type
_entity_poly.pdbx_seq_one_letter_code
_entity_poly.pdbx_strand_id
1 'polypeptide(L)'
;MLFSTGCATMFNGSSQTINIRSNDTDAKLYVNEEYMGKNQAVYTFKKKENYVIKAEKQGCKTTAITPQKSFDPTTLLGLLIDWGIISILVVDGAATGSWQKFAQTSYVVDPDCQ
;
A
#
# COMPACT_ATOMS: atom_id res chain seq x y z
N MET A 1 27.58 -20.11 -15.39
CA MET A 1 26.26 -19.54 -15.73
C MET A 1 25.81 -18.70 -14.55
N LEU A 2 26.06 -17.38 -14.57
CA LEU A 2 25.38 -16.44 -13.67
C LEU A 2 24.17 -15.90 -14.45
N PHE A 3 23.04 -16.60 -14.36
CA PHE A 3 21.76 -15.98 -14.68
C PHE A 3 21.20 -15.44 -13.38
N SER A 4 21.36 -14.13 -13.23
CA SER A 4 20.76 -13.29 -12.22
C SER A 4 19.34 -13.76 -11.95
N THR A 5 19.10 -14.33 -10.77
CA THR A 5 17.74 -14.42 -10.23
C THR A 5 17.30 -12.99 -9.96
N GLY A 6 16.84 -12.32 -11.00
CA GLY A 6 16.21 -11.02 -10.89
C GLY A 6 14.97 -11.21 -10.05
N CYS A 7 15.07 -11.00 -8.74
CA CYS A 7 13.91 -10.64 -7.95
C CYS A 7 13.34 -9.41 -8.66
N ALA A 8 12.23 -9.60 -9.38
CA ALA A 8 11.53 -8.52 -10.05
C ALA A 8 11.27 -7.46 -8.98
N THR A 9 12.10 -6.43 -8.98
CA THR A 9 11.89 -5.25 -8.16
C THR A 9 10.69 -4.62 -8.86
N MET A 10 9.48 -4.84 -8.34
CA MET A 10 8.30 -4.16 -8.89
C MET A 10 8.64 -2.68 -8.84
N PHE A 11 8.92 -2.11 -10.01
CA PHE A 11 9.29 -0.73 -10.16
C PHE A 11 8.26 0.14 -9.44
N ASN A 12 8.74 1.28 -8.94
CA ASN A 12 8.01 2.32 -8.23
C ASN A 12 6.83 2.89 -9.04
N GLY A 13 5.78 2.09 -9.25
CA GLY A 13 4.52 2.56 -9.77
C GLY A 13 3.84 3.49 -8.75
N SER A 14 2.85 4.24 -9.20
CA SER A 14 2.01 5.13 -8.38
C SER A 14 1.01 4.37 -7.48
N SER A 15 1.06 3.05 -7.48
CA SER A 15 0.18 2.20 -6.68
C SER A 15 0.92 0.98 -6.11
N GLN A 16 0.35 0.37 -5.07
CA GLN A 16 0.83 -0.84 -4.43
C GLN A 16 -0.35 -1.74 -4.06
N THR A 17 -0.22 -3.02 -4.36
CA THR A 17 -1.21 -4.02 -3.93
C THR A 17 -1.00 -4.36 -2.46
N ILE A 18 -2.05 -4.18 -1.66
CA ILE A 18 -2.08 -4.42 -0.23
C ILE A 18 -2.98 -5.62 0.04
N ASN A 19 -2.46 -6.59 0.78
CA ASN A 19 -3.20 -7.73 1.29
C ASN A 19 -3.73 -7.39 2.69
N ILE A 20 -5.01 -7.62 2.90
CA ILE A 20 -5.69 -7.34 4.16
C ILE A 20 -6.30 -8.65 4.63
N ARG A 21 -6.02 -9.03 5.88
CA ARG A 21 -6.54 -10.26 6.47
C ARG A 21 -7.08 -9.96 7.86
N SER A 22 -8.01 -10.80 8.30
CA SER A 22 -8.44 -10.91 9.69
C SER A 22 -8.28 -12.36 10.12
N ASN A 23 -7.88 -12.56 11.38
CA ASN A 23 -7.90 -13.85 12.04
C ASN A 23 -9.35 -14.29 12.34
N ASP A 24 -10.30 -13.37 12.38
CA ASP A 24 -11.71 -13.68 12.51
C ASP A 24 -12.31 -14.06 11.14
N THR A 25 -12.89 -15.25 11.05
CA THR A 25 -13.51 -15.76 9.81
C THR A 25 -14.74 -14.97 9.40
N ASP A 26 -15.38 -14.27 10.34
CA ASP A 26 -16.61 -13.51 10.13
C ASP A 26 -16.41 -12.00 9.99
N ALA A 27 -15.18 -11.51 10.14
CA ALA A 27 -14.87 -10.10 9.95
C ALA A 27 -15.11 -9.65 8.51
N LYS A 28 -15.88 -8.58 8.37
CA LYS A 28 -16.06 -7.82 7.13
C LYS A 28 -14.97 -6.75 7.07
N LEU A 29 -14.23 -6.76 5.96
CA LEU A 29 -13.13 -5.83 5.72
C LEU A 29 -13.59 -4.72 4.79
N TYR A 30 -13.23 -3.49 5.15
CA TYR A 30 -13.54 -2.29 4.38
C TYR A 30 -12.28 -1.46 4.14
N VAL A 31 -12.23 -0.76 3.01
CA VAL A 31 -11.23 0.26 2.71
C VAL A 31 -11.97 1.53 2.33
N ASN A 32 -11.75 2.62 3.06
CA ASN A 32 -12.46 3.90 2.83
C ASN A 32 -13.99 3.72 2.71
N GLU A 33 -14.57 2.94 3.63
CA GLU A 33 -16.01 2.62 3.70
C GLU A 33 -16.53 1.65 2.63
N GLU A 34 -15.74 1.33 1.60
CA GLU A 34 -16.11 0.33 0.60
C GLU A 34 -15.85 -1.09 1.14
N TYR A 35 -16.84 -1.96 1.03
CA TYR A 35 -16.74 -3.36 1.44
C TYR A 35 -15.86 -4.13 0.46
N MET A 36 -14.78 -4.73 0.97
CA MET A 36 -13.78 -5.43 0.16
C MET A 36 -13.89 -6.94 0.23
N GLY A 37 -14.50 -7.48 1.29
CA GLY A 37 -14.63 -8.92 1.46
C GLY A 37 -14.73 -9.35 2.91
N LYS A 38 -14.83 -10.66 3.09
CA LYS A 38 -14.91 -11.32 4.40
C LYS A 38 -13.62 -12.09 4.66
N ASN A 39 -13.06 -11.98 5.86
CA ASN A 39 -11.81 -12.59 6.33
C ASN A 39 -10.52 -12.15 5.60
N GLN A 40 -10.54 -12.05 4.28
CA GLN A 40 -9.41 -11.62 3.46
C GLN A 40 -9.87 -10.73 2.31
N ALA A 41 -9.02 -9.77 1.95
CA ALA A 41 -9.21 -8.88 0.83
C ALA A 41 -7.87 -8.47 0.22
N VAL A 42 -7.86 -8.16 -1.07
CA VAL A 42 -6.71 -7.62 -1.77
C VAL A 42 -7.16 -6.34 -2.47
N TYR A 43 -6.46 -5.24 -2.22
CA TYR A 43 -6.82 -3.96 -2.82
C TYR A 43 -5.57 -3.20 -3.27
N THR A 44 -5.69 -2.49 -4.39
CA THR A 44 -4.57 -1.73 -4.97
C THR A 44 -4.66 -0.28 -4.53
N PHE A 45 -3.76 0.11 -3.64
CA PHE A 45 -3.71 1.44 -3.04
C PHE A 45 -2.91 2.36 -3.95
N LYS A 46 -3.43 3.55 -4.25
CA LYS A 46 -2.66 4.62 -4.91
C LYS A 46 -1.79 5.30 -3.87
N LYS A 47 -0.48 5.40 -4.11
CA LYS A 47 0.48 5.99 -3.16
C LYS A 47 0.20 7.45 -2.83
N LYS A 48 -0.37 8.20 -3.77
CA LYS A 48 -0.81 9.60 -3.53
C LYS A 48 -2.01 9.71 -2.58
N GLU A 49 -2.82 8.66 -2.44
CA GLU A 49 -4.07 8.69 -1.67
C GLU A 49 -3.88 8.11 -0.27
N ASN A 50 -4.63 8.61 0.71
CA ASN A 50 -4.67 8.03 2.05
C ASN A 50 -5.86 7.08 2.17
N TYR A 51 -5.69 6.03 2.96
CA TYR A 51 -6.67 4.99 3.12
C TYR A 51 -6.88 4.67 4.60
N VAL A 52 -8.08 4.22 4.94
CA VAL A 52 -8.43 3.66 6.24
C VAL A 52 -8.94 2.24 6.01
N ILE A 53 -8.31 1.27 6.65
CA ILE A 53 -8.75 -0.13 6.65
C ILE A 53 -9.58 -0.35 7.91
N LYS A 54 -10.80 -0.86 7.75
CA LYS A 54 -11.71 -1.18 8.87
C LYS A 54 -12.04 -2.67 8.87
N ALA A 55 -12.09 -3.26 10.05
CA ALA A 55 -12.61 -4.60 10.28
C ALA A 55 -13.85 -4.52 11.18
N GLU A 56 -14.97 -5.06 10.70
CA GLU A 56 -16.26 -5.01 11.40
C GLU A 56 -16.84 -6.41 11.54
N LYS A 57 -17.43 -6.70 12.70
CA LYS A 57 -18.21 -7.92 12.94
C LYS A 57 -19.38 -7.58 13.84
N GLN A 58 -20.53 -8.18 13.55
CA GLN A 58 -21.73 -7.95 14.36
C GLN A 58 -21.49 -8.41 15.81
N GLY A 59 -21.78 -7.52 16.76
CA GLY A 59 -21.55 -7.79 18.19
C GLY A 59 -20.13 -7.49 18.68
N CYS A 60 -19.22 -7.07 17.80
CA CYS A 60 -17.87 -6.63 18.17
C CYS A 60 -17.68 -5.14 17.85
N LYS A 61 -16.68 -4.53 18.48
CA LYS A 61 -16.29 -3.16 18.19
C LYS A 61 -15.44 -3.10 16.92
N THR A 62 -15.75 -2.16 16.04
CA THR A 62 -14.99 -1.90 14.82
C THR A 62 -13.59 -1.42 15.13
N THR A 63 -12.59 -2.05 14.50
CA THR A 63 -11.19 -1.60 14.53
C THR A 63 -10.84 -0.93 13.21
N ALA A 64 -10.15 0.20 13.28
CA ALA A 64 -9.69 0.94 12.11
C ALA A 64 -8.20 1.23 12.22
N ILE A 65 -7.47 1.08 11.11
CA ILE A 65 -6.06 1.45 11.01
C ILE A 65 -5.81 2.29 9.76
N THR A 66 -4.82 3.16 9.85
CA THR A 66 -4.37 3.99 8.73
C THR A 66 -2.99 3.51 8.26
N PRO A 67 -2.90 2.91 7.06
CA PRO A 67 -1.63 2.51 6.47
C PRO A 67 -0.60 3.64 6.41
N GLN A 68 0.53 3.43 7.10
CA GLN A 68 1.62 4.39 7.15
C GLN A 68 2.43 4.38 5.84
N LYS A 69 2.88 5.55 5.43
CA LYS A 69 3.74 5.75 4.26
C LYS A 69 5.14 6.15 4.67
N SER A 70 6.12 5.75 3.88
CA SER A 70 7.53 6.09 4.00
C SER A 70 8.05 6.62 2.67
N PHE A 71 9.15 7.36 2.70
CA PHE A 71 9.84 7.80 1.49
C PHE A 71 10.58 6.64 0.83
N ASP A 72 10.54 6.55 -0.49
CA ASP A 72 11.26 5.54 -1.27
C ASP A 72 12.51 6.15 -1.93
N PRO A 73 13.72 5.90 -1.39
CA PRO A 73 14.96 6.51 -1.91
C PRO A 73 15.35 6.01 -3.30
N THR A 74 14.79 4.89 -3.77
CA THR A 74 15.08 4.37 -5.11
C THR A 74 14.54 5.28 -6.22
N THR A 75 13.57 6.14 -5.94
CA THR A 75 13.13 7.18 -6.89
C THR A 75 14.20 8.24 -7.14
N LEU A 76 15.15 8.41 -6.22
CA LEU A 76 16.27 9.33 -6.37
C LEU A 76 17.35 8.75 -7.30
N LEU A 77 17.34 7.45 -7.59
CA LEU A 77 18.30 6.85 -8.52
C LEU A 77 18.06 7.31 -9.96
N GLY A 78 16.80 7.52 -10.36
CA GLY A 78 16.45 8.11 -11.65
C GLY A 78 16.94 9.56 -11.83
N LEU A 79 17.12 10.29 -10.73
CA LEU A 79 17.66 11.66 -10.73
C LEU A 79 19.15 11.72 -11.10
N LEU A 80 19.91 10.66 -10.80
CA LEU A 80 21.37 10.64 -10.96
C LEU A 80 21.82 10.11 -12.32
N ILE A 81 20.94 9.41 -13.04
CA ILE A 81 21.26 8.77 -14.33
C ILE A 81 21.07 9.75 -15.50
N ASP A 82 20.30 10.83 -15.30
CA ASP A 82 19.84 11.69 -16.39
C ASP A 82 20.39 13.12 -16.28
N TRP A 83 21.53 13.35 -16.93
CA TRP A 83 22.28 14.62 -17.01
C TRP A 83 21.50 15.77 -17.72
N GLY A 84 20.24 16.07 -17.37
CA GLY A 84 19.59 17.29 -17.87
C GLY A 84 18.06 17.39 -17.94
N ILE A 85 17.27 16.35 -17.70
CA ILE A 85 15.77 16.40 -17.71
C ILE A 85 15.15 16.47 -16.30
N ILE A 86 15.96 16.94 -15.36
CA ILE A 86 15.78 16.97 -13.90
C ILE A 86 14.43 17.54 -13.43
N SER A 87 13.80 18.45 -14.18
CA SER A 87 12.60 19.16 -13.73
C SER A 87 11.29 18.38 -13.91
N ILE A 88 11.17 17.51 -14.91
CA ILE A 88 9.90 16.82 -15.18
C ILE A 88 9.68 15.62 -14.25
N LEU A 89 10.69 14.78 -14.05
CA LEU A 89 10.56 13.57 -13.22
C LEU A 89 10.43 13.90 -11.72
N VAL A 90 10.96 15.04 -11.28
CA VAL A 90 10.85 15.47 -9.88
C VAL A 90 9.42 15.92 -9.56
N VAL A 91 8.84 16.74 -10.44
CA VAL A 91 7.45 17.20 -10.29
C VAL A 91 6.48 16.04 -10.48
N ASP A 92 6.73 15.17 -11.46
CA ASP A 92 5.87 14.02 -11.75
C ASP A 92 5.93 12.98 -10.62
N GLY A 93 7.10 12.74 -10.04
CA GLY A 93 7.26 11.84 -8.90
C GLY A 93 6.54 12.31 -7.63
N ALA A 94 6.55 13.61 -7.37
CA ALA A 94 5.77 14.23 -6.29
C ALA A 94 4.27 14.23 -6.59
N ALA A 95 3.87 14.58 -7.82
CA ALA A 95 2.46 14.66 -8.23
C ALA A 95 1.78 13.28 -8.29
N THR A 96 2.50 12.24 -8.73
CA THR A 96 2.00 10.86 -8.81
C THR A 96 2.11 10.12 -7.48
N GLY A 97 2.84 10.66 -6.50
CA GLY A 97 3.15 9.98 -5.23
C GLY A 97 4.14 8.83 -5.39
N SER A 98 4.85 8.74 -6.52
CA SER A 98 5.79 7.64 -6.80
C SER A 98 6.97 7.60 -5.81
N TRP A 99 7.27 8.74 -5.17
CA TRP A 99 8.26 8.89 -4.08
C TRP A 99 7.82 8.35 -2.72
N GLN A 100 6.54 8.04 -2.57
CA GLN A 100 6.01 7.43 -1.37
C GLN A 100 5.89 5.92 -1.58
N LYS A 101 5.98 5.17 -0.49
CA LYS A 101 5.61 3.76 -0.43
C LYS A 101 4.89 3.48 0.88
N PHE A 102 3.87 2.64 0.84
CA PHE A 102 3.30 2.07 2.05
C PHE A 102 4.39 1.24 2.76
N ALA A 103 4.51 1.44 4.07
CA ALA A 103 5.55 0.81 4.88
C ALA A 103 5.43 -0.72 4.93
N GLN A 104 4.22 -1.22 4.72
CA GLN A 104 3.90 -2.64 4.68
C GLN A 104 2.83 -2.90 3.60
N THR A 105 2.87 -4.09 3.00
CA THR A 105 1.93 -4.54 1.95
C THR A 105 0.98 -5.61 2.45
N SER A 106 1.07 -5.97 3.73
CA SER A 106 0.21 -6.95 4.38
C SER A 106 -0.24 -6.39 5.73
N TYR A 107 -1.55 -6.34 5.95
CA TYR A 107 -2.14 -5.90 7.21
C TYR A 107 -3.01 -7.01 7.78
N VAL A 108 -2.90 -7.24 9.08
CA VAL A 108 -3.84 -8.05 9.85
C VAL A 108 -4.66 -7.10 10.71
N VAL A 109 -5.98 -7.08 10.52
CA VAL A 109 -6.90 -6.19 11.22
C VAL A 109 -8.08 -7.00 11.71
N ASP A 110 -8.24 -7.06 13.03
CA ASP A 110 -9.28 -7.84 13.69
C ASP A 110 -10.29 -6.91 14.38
N PRO A 111 -11.59 -7.25 14.35
CA PRO A 111 -12.59 -6.58 15.17
C PRO A 111 -12.31 -6.87 16.66
N ASP A 112 -12.57 -5.89 17.51
CA ASP A 112 -12.39 -6.00 18.97
C ASP A 112 -13.65 -6.64 19.58
N CYS A 113 -13.59 -7.95 19.78
CA CYS A 113 -14.64 -8.76 20.41
C CYS A 113 -14.25 -9.03 21.86
N GLN A 114 -14.83 -8.28 22.80
CA GLN A 114 -14.69 -8.51 24.25
C GLN A 114 -15.65 -9.59 24.75
#